data_AF-A0A5C7T4Y7-F1
#
_entry.id   AF-A0A5C7T4Y7-F1
#
_cell.length_a   1.000
_cell.length_b   1.000
_cell.length_c   1.000
_cell.angle_alpha   90.00
_cell.angle_beta   90.00
_cell.angle_gamma   90.00
#
_symmetry.space_group_name_H-M   'P 1'
#
loop_
_entity.id
_entity.type
_entity.pdbx_description
1 polymer ?
#
loop_
_entity_poly.entity_id
_entity_poly.type
_entity_poly.pdbx_seq_one_letter_code
_entity_poly.pdbx_strand_id
1 'polypeptide(L)'
;MVGLLESLKKLVEWQQVVAAARKVPELERRIAVLETRLGSTTQLPTCPSCAIGRWRKIKSAPNKTFGDMGGLDVTFGCDACSYTETKIET
;
A
#
# COMPACT_ATOMS: atom_id res chain seq x y z
N MET A 1 -31.20 -33.94 29.71
CA MET A 1 -30.69 -32.54 29.81
C MET A 1 -29.49 -32.23 28.91
N VAL A 2 -28.81 -33.20 28.27
CA VAL A 2 -27.60 -32.94 27.47
C VAL A 2 -27.90 -32.33 26.09
N GLY A 3 -28.96 -32.77 25.39
CA GLY A 3 -29.27 -32.28 24.03
C GLY A 3 -29.71 -30.81 23.92
N LEU A 4 -30.19 -30.21 25.01
CA LEU A 4 -30.58 -28.80 25.04
C LEU A 4 -29.35 -27.87 25.04
N LEU A 5 -28.31 -28.25 25.81
CA LEU A 5 -27.04 -27.52 25.87
C LEU A 5 -26.30 -27.57 24.53
N GLU A 6 -26.31 -28.71 23.85
CA GLU A 6 -25.74 -28.88 22.50
C GLU A 6 -26.44 -27.96 21.48
N SER A 7 -27.77 -27.86 21.56
CA SER A 7 -28.58 -27.05 20.65
C SER A 7 -28.37 -25.56 20.87
N LEU A 8 -28.20 -25.13 22.14
CA LEU A 8 -27.87 -23.75 22.49
C LEU A 8 -26.49 -23.34 21.97
N LYS A 9 -25.49 -24.22 22.04
CA LYS A 9 -24.15 -23.95 21.47
C LYS A 9 -24.21 -23.70 19.96
N LYS A 10 -24.92 -24.55 19.22
CA LYS A 10 -25.10 -24.39 17.77
C LYS A 10 -25.78 -23.07 17.39
N LEU A 11 -26.73 -22.60 18.21
CA LEU A 11 -27.38 -21.30 18.03
C LEU A 11 -26.40 -20.13 18.21
N VAL A 12 -25.55 -20.19 19.23
CA VAL A 12 -24.52 -19.17 19.47
C VAL A 12 -23.49 -19.16 18.34
N GLU A 13 -23.03 -20.33 17.91
CA GLU A 13 -22.12 -20.46 16.76
C GLU A 13 -22.76 -19.90 15.49
N TRP A 14 -24.05 -20.19 15.25
CA TRP A 14 -24.78 -19.65 14.10
C TRP A 14 -24.89 -18.12 14.15
N GLN A 15 -25.13 -17.54 15.33
CA GLN A 15 -25.13 -16.08 15.49
C GLN A 15 -23.77 -15.46 15.16
N GLN A 16 -22.66 -16.13 15.49
CA GLN A 16 -21.32 -15.66 15.12
C GLN A 16 -21.11 -15.70 13.60
N VAL A 17 -21.58 -16.75 12.92
CA VAL A 17 -21.52 -16.86 11.45
C VAL A 17 -22.33 -15.75 10.80
N VAL A 18 -23.56 -15.49 11.27
CA VAL A 18 -24.41 -14.41 10.74
C VAL A 18 -23.78 -13.04 10.99
N ALA A 19 -23.18 -12.82 12.17
CA ALA A 19 -22.49 -11.58 12.48
C ALA A 19 -21.24 -11.37 11.60
N ALA A 20 -20.51 -12.44 11.27
CA ALA A 20 -19.39 -12.40 10.35
C ALA A 20 -19.84 -12.13 8.90
N ALA A 21 -20.91 -12.80 8.45
CA ALA A 21 -21.48 -12.63 7.11
C ALA A 21 -21.91 -11.17 6.85
N ARG A 22 -22.42 -10.46 7.87
CA ARG A 22 -22.75 -9.03 7.76
C ARG A 22 -21.56 -8.12 7.48
N LYS A 23 -20.33 -8.56 7.80
CA LYS A 23 -19.10 -7.77 7.56
C LYS A 23 -18.51 -7.98 6.16
N VAL A 24 -18.90 -9.05 5.47
CA VAL A 24 -18.41 -9.38 4.12
C VAL A 24 -18.60 -8.23 3.12
N PRO A 25 -19.80 -7.63 2.94
CA PRO A 25 -19.99 -6.58 1.93
C PRO A 25 -19.18 -5.31 2.22
N GLU A 26 -18.96 -4.98 3.49
CA GLU A 26 -18.12 -3.84 3.88
C GLU A 26 -16.64 -4.12 3.56
N LEU A 27 -16.16 -5.34 3.82
CA LEU A 27 -14.80 -5.74 3.49
C LEU A 27 -14.58 -5.76 1.97
N GLU A 28 -15.53 -6.28 1.20
CA GLU A 28 -15.49 -6.26 -0.27
C GLU A 28 -15.44 -4.82 -0.81
N ARG A 29 -16.27 -3.92 -0.27
CA ARG A 29 -16.25 -2.50 -0.64
C ARG A 29 -14.89 -1.86 -0.35
N ARG A 30 -14.31 -2.14 0.81
CA ARG A 30 -12.98 -1.64 1.18
C ARG A 30 -11.89 -2.16 0.25
N ILE A 31 -11.95 -3.44 -0.12
CA ILE A 31 -11.01 -4.04 -1.08
C ILE A 31 -11.12 -3.34 -2.43
N ALA A 32 -12.34 -3.19 -2.98
CA ALA A 32 -12.54 -2.51 -4.27
C ALA A 32 -12.00 -1.07 -4.28
N VAL A 33 -12.19 -0.33 -3.19
CA VAL A 33 -11.63 1.03 -3.04
C VAL A 33 -10.10 1.01 -3.02
N LEU A 34 -9.49 0.07 -2.28
CA LEU A 34 -8.04 -0.06 -2.20
C LEU A 34 -7.42 -0.48 -3.54
N GLU A 35 -8.04 -1.41 -4.25
CA GLU A 35 -7.62 -1.85 -5.58
C GLU A 35 -7.71 -0.72 -6.60
N THR A 36 -8.80 0.06 -6.57
CA THR A 36 -8.94 1.24 -7.44
C THR A 36 -7.82 2.26 -7.18
N ARG A 37 -7.48 2.49 -5.90
CA ARG A 37 -6.38 3.41 -5.53
C ARG A 37 -5.02 2.89 -5.99
N LEU A 38 -4.76 1.59 -5.87
CA LEU A 38 -3.54 0.96 -6.39
C LEU A 38 -3.44 1.11 -7.91
N GLY A 39 -4.54 0.90 -8.65
CA GLY A 39 -4.59 1.09 -10.10
C GLY A 39 -4.35 2.53 -10.55
N SER A 40 -4.77 3.52 -9.75
CA SER A 40 -4.54 4.94 -10.01
C SER A 40 -3.15 5.46 -9.62
N THR A 41 -2.31 4.64 -8.98
CA THR A 41 -0.97 5.07 -8.60
C THR A 41 -0.12 5.19 -9.86
N THR A 42 0.36 6.40 -10.16
CA THR A 42 1.23 6.70 -11.30
C THR A 42 2.32 5.63 -11.40
N GLN A 43 2.39 4.96 -12.55
CA GLN A 43 3.41 3.95 -12.78
C GLN A 43 4.79 4.58 -12.53
N LEU A 44 5.52 4.04 -11.56
CA LEU A 44 6.86 4.49 -11.29
C LEU A 44 7.72 4.24 -12.54
N PRO A 45 8.60 5.17 -12.91
CA PRO A 45 9.50 4.96 -14.03
C PRO A 45 10.36 3.72 -13.80
N THR A 46 10.79 3.08 -14.89
CA THR A 46 11.72 1.95 -14.82
C THR A 46 13.13 2.43 -14.48
N CYS A 47 13.91 1.60 -13.79
CA CYS A 47 15.27 1.93 -13.43
C CYS A 47 16.14 2.20 -14.67
N PRO A 48 16.88 3.32 -14.73
CA PRO A 48 17.74 3.64 -15.87
C PRO A 48 18.97 2.73 -15.98
N SER A 49 19.35 2.02 -14.91
CA SER A 49 20.53 1.14 -14.90
C SER A 49 20.20 -0.29 -15.32
N CYS A 50 19.16 -0.90 -14.76
CA CYS A 50 18.84 -2.32 -15.01
C CYS A 50 17.56 -2.55 -15.83
N ALA A 51 16.74 -1.52 -16.07
CA ALA A 51 15.46 -1.60 -16.77
C ALA A 51 14.42 -2.62 -16.22
N ILE A 52 14.69 -3.22 -15.06
CA ILE A 52 13.84 -4.25 -14.44
C ILE A 52 13.10 -3.68 -13.23
N GLY A 53 13.81 -3.00 -12.33
CA GLY A 53 13.25 -2.49 -11.08
C GLY A 53 12.48 -1.18 -11.23
N ARG A 54 11.64 -0.88 -10.23
CA ARG A 54 10.94 0.39 -10.12
C ARG A 54 11.88 1.47 -9.60
N TRP A 55 11.84 2.62 -10.26
CA TRP A 55 12.62 3.80 -9.91
C TRP A 55 11.81 4.73 -9.03
N ARG A 56 12.16 4.85 -7.75
CA ARG A 56 11.39 5.62 -6.77
C ARG A 56 12.26 6.62 -6.01
N LYS A 57 11.65 7.72 -5.59
CA LYS A 57 12.27 8.66 -4.65
C LYS A 57 12.46 7.98 -3.30
N ILE A 58 13.68 7.97 -2.79
CA ILE A 58 14.03 7.39 -1.48
C ILE A 58 14.38 8.47 -0.44
N LYS A 59 14.84 9.65 -0.89
CA LYS A 59 15.18 10.76 -0.02
C LYS A 59 15.01 12.08 -0.76
N SER A 60 14.60 13.12 -0.05
CA SER A 60 14.61 14.50 -0.54
C SER A 60 15.14 15.43 0.56
N ALA A 61 15.99 16.38 0.20
CA ALA A 61 16.47 17.42 1.09
C ALA A 61 16.61 18.76 0.33
N PRO A 62 16.52 19.92 1.00
CA PRO A 62 16.84 21.20 0.38
C PRO A 62 18.26 21.19 -0.20
N ASN A 63 18.41 21.61 -1.46
CA ASN A 63 19.72 21.72 -2.09
C ASN A 63 20.53 22.84 -1.42
N LYS A 64 21.82 22.61 -1.17
CA LYS A 64 22.67 23.58 -0.46
C LYS A 64 22.87 24.91 -1.21
N THR A 65 22.76 24.90 -2.53
CA THR A 65 23.00 26.06 -3.39
C THR A 65 21.70 26.75 -3.78
N PHE A 66 20.64 25.98 -4.03
CA PHE A 66 19.37 26.47 -4.58
C PHE A 66 18.17 26.29 -3.65
N GLY A 67 18.37 25.84 -2.40
CA GLY A 67 17.30 25.51 -1.45
C GLY A 67 16.35 26.68 -1.17
N ASP A 68 16.87 27.89 -1.01
CA ASP A 68 16.05 29.10 -0.77
C ASP A 68 15.24 29.51 -2.01
N MET A 69 15.60 29.01 -3.19
CA MET A 69 14.86 29.21 -4.45
C MET A 69 13.98 28.00 -4.82
N GLY A 70 13.79 27.05 -3.90
CA GLY A 70 12.93 25.87 -4.11
C GLY A 70 13.64 24.62 -4.63
N GLY A 71 14.97 24.65 -4.83
CA GLY A 71 15.73 23.50 -5.27
C GLY A 71 15.80 22.39 -4.21
N LEU A 72 15.44 21.17 -4.57
CA LEU A 72 15.52 19.96 -3.75
C LEU A 72 16.51 18.95 -4.35
N ASP A 73 17.45 18.47 -3.54
CA ASP A 73 18.22 17.28 -3.82
C ASP A 73 17.35 16.05 -3.57
N VAL A 74 16.94 15.37 -4.65
CA VAL A 74 16.12 14.18 -4.61
C VAL A 74 16.96 12.97 -4.99
N THR A 75 17.12 12.05 -4.05
CA THR A 75 17.75 10.75 -4.30
C THR A 75 16.68 9.75 -4.72
N PHE A 76 16.90 9.13 -5.87
CA PHE A 76 16.15 8.00 -6.39
C PHE A 76 16.89 6.70 -6.15
N GLY A 77 16.15 5.61 -6.01
CA GLY A 77 16.69 4.26 -5.84
C GLY A 77 15.88 3.22 -6.59
N CYS A 78 16.60 2.18 -7.04
CA CYS A 78 16.04 0.98 -7.64
C CYS A 78 15.86 -0.10 -6.58
N ASP A 79 14.71 -0.77 -6.60
CA ASP A 79 14.41 -1.92 -5.74
C ASP A 79 15.10 -3.23 -6.17
N ALA A 80 15.37 -3.40 -7.48
CA ALA A 80 15.99 -4.62 -8.01
C ALA A 80 17.54 -4.66 -7.95
N CYS A 81 18.23 -3.59 -8.39
CA CYS A 81 19.69 -3.59 -8.52
C CYS A 81 20.43 -2.68 -7.53
N SER A 82 19.71 -2.05 -6.59
CA SER A 82 20.26 -1.12 -5.60
C SER A 82 20.97 0.13 -6.18
N TYR A 83 20.83 0.39 -7.49
CA TYR A 83 21.32 1.63 -8.10
C TYR A 83 20.63 2.84 -7.45
N THR A 84 21.39 3.90 -7.19
CA THR A 84 20.89 5.16 -6.63
C THR A 84 21.47 6.35 -7.40
N GLU A 85 20.67 7.41 -7.55
CA GLU A 85 21.06 8.63 -8.25
C GLU A 85 20.44 9.83 -7.54
N THR A 86 21.18 10.92 -7.35
CA THR A 86 20.65 12.16 -6.80
C THR A 86 20.54 13.22 -7.90
N LYS A 87 19.36 13.84 -8.02
CA LYS A 87 19.09 14.93 -8.98
C LYS A 87 18.55 16.14 -8.25
N ILE A 88 18.81 17.32 -8.81
CA ILE A 88 18.18 18.55 -8.36
C ILE A 88 16.82 18.65 -9.07
N GLU A 89 15.75 18.75 -8.30
CA GLU A 89 14.41 19.11 -8.77
C GLU A 89 14.05 20.49 -8.23
N THR A 90 13.23 21.24 -8.96
CA THR A 90 12.77 22.60 -8.61
C THR A 90 11.26 22.63 -8.46
#